data_AF-G2ZYP5-F1
#
_entry.id   AF-G2ZYP5-F1
#
_cell.length_a   1.000
_cell.length_b   1.000
_cell.length_c   1.000
_cell.angle_alpha   90.00
_cell.angle_beta   90.00
_cell.angle_gamma   90.00
#
_symmetry.space_group_name_H-M   'P 1'
#
loop_
_entity.id
_entity.type
_entity.pdbx_description
1 polymer ?
#
loop_
_entity_poly.entity_id
_entity_poly.type
_entity_poly.pdbx_seq_one_letter_code
_entity_poly.pdbx_strand_id
1 'polypeptide(L)'
;MSADQEYDEMMARYFADMEKQSRERLDEAADLIAKFTALAASKGVILNAESFEYIQTTGIVAKAQGIARSLLEPIRTERDGLMSFNEIASRFPPSPHYEGCFTGSDFILMAHPCYRRGMHPVNNWAPRFIELFWRFGGPSIEKYIALDEDRVRIDVDGLGYFEADTWYGAPFDEDIRNIKLGVAKLRPPLDIESRHVSLCFANAYCLDIKWSESDGIKSFQALEMKTEDIRVEVGGQHYFPARYLHAEFDLRSNCFRHFDGAIQLFTEEEYFLRRDSDFNMTVKNPAHIKARSSKVFKINGPLRTEDWVEFCCHFYTANPLTFEYFSGEYPKHVTEVLERIRSHAS
;
A
#
# COMPACT_ATOMS: atom_id res chain seq x y z
N MET A 1 -28.44 13.28 26.53
CA MET A 1 -27.27 13.71 25.74
C MET A 1 -27.55 13.35 24.30
N SER A 2 -27.04 14.11 23.31
CA SER A 2 -27.20 13.68 21.91
C SER A 2 -26.30 12.47 21.64
N ALA A 3 -26.66 11.65 20.66
CA ALA A 3 -25.84 10.50 20.25
C ALA A 3 -24.40 10.93 19.86
N ASP A 4 -24.24 12.13 19.30
CA ASP A 4 -22.94 12.70 18.95
C ASP A 4 -22.09 13.02 20.20
N GLN A 5 -22.70 13.54 21.27
CA GLN A 5 -21.99 13.82 22.52
C GLN A 5 -21.53 12.54 23.22
N GLU A 6 -22.35 11.49 23.20
CA GLU A 6 -21.97 10.17 23.75
C GLU A 6 -20.83 9.54 22.94
N TYR A 7 -20.86 9.68 21.61
CA TYR A 7 -19.79 9.22 20.72
C TYR A 7 -18.47 9.97 20.99
N ASP A 8 -18.51 11.30 21.07
CA ASP A 8 -17.33 12.12 21.33
C ASP A 8 -16.70 11.80 22.69
N GLU A 9 -17.51 11.63 23.74
CA GLU A 9 -17.03 11.20 25.06
C GLU A 9 -16.41 9.80 25.03
N MET A 10 -17.02 8.86 24.31
CA MET A 10 -16.49 7.50 24.15
C MET A 10 -15.13 7.53 23.44
N MET A 11 -15.02 8.29 22.35
CA MET A 11 -13.76 8.43 21.59
C MET A 11 -12.67 9.11 22.43
N ALA A 12 -13.02 10.15 23.20
CA ALA A 12 -12.06 10.82 24.09
C ALA A 12 -11.51 9.86 25.16
N ARG A 13 -12.37 9.04 25.77
CA ARG A 13 -11.94 8.00 26.74
C ARG A 13 -11.05 6.97 26.08
N TYR A 14 -11.42 6.49 24.89
CA TYR A 14 -10.61 5.56 24.12
C TYR A 14 -9.20 6.10 23.85
N PHE A 15 -9.06 7.35 23.41
CA PHE A 15 -7.74 7.95 23.19
C PHE A 15 -6.94 8.10 24.48
N ALA A 16 -7.58 8.51 25.58
CA ALA A 16 -6.91 8.62 26.88
C ALA A 16 -6.40 7.26 27.39
N ASP A 17 -7.18 6.19 27.20
CA ASP A 17 -6.77 4.82 27.55
C ASP A 17 -5.62 4.33 26.67
N MET A 18 -5.66 4.62 25.37
CA MET A 18 -4.57 4.30 24.44
C MET A 18 -3.27 5.02 24.81
N GLU A 19 -3.33 6.31 25.16
CA GLU A 19 -2.16 7.05 25.63
C GLU A 19 -1.60 6.49 26.93
N LYS A 20 -2.49 6.13 27.87
CA LYS A 20 -2.07 5.52 29.14
C LYS A 20 -1.37 4.19 28.90
N GLN A 21 -1.95 3.31 28.08
CA GLN A 21 -1.34 2.05 27.72
C GLN A 21 0.01 2.26 27.02
N SER A 22 0.09 3.24 26.12
CA SER A 22 1.35 3.57 25.42
C SER A 22 2.46 3.95 26.41
N ARG A 23 2.16 4.82 27.38
CA ARG A 23 3.12 5.19 28.45
C ARG A 23 3.55 3.97 29.27
N GLU A 24 2.60 3.16 29.73
CA GLU A 24 2.90 1.94 30.51
C GLU A 24 3.82 0.98 29.73
N ARG A 25 3.55 0.77 28.44
CA ARG A 25 4.38 -0.10 27.59
C ARG A 25 5.77 0.45 27.32
N LEU A 26 5.92 1.76 27.17
CA LEU A 26 7.22 2.40 27.00
C LEU A 26 8.04 2.35 28.30
N ASP A 27 7.40 2.53 29.45
CA ASP A 27 8.04 2.40 30.76
C ASP A 27 8.52 0.97 31.01
N GLU A 28 7.70 -0.04 30.69
CA GLU A 28 8.08 -1.46 30.72
C GLU A 28 9.27 -1.78 29.79
N ALA A 29 9.41 -1.03 28.69
CA ALA A 29 10.46 -1.21 27.68
C ALA A 29 11.69 -0.32 27.89
N ALA A 30 11.85 0.34 29.03
CA ALA A 30 12.91 1.33 29.26
C ALA A 30 14.33 0.79 28.99
N ASP A 31 14.65 -0.43 29.43
CA ASP A 31 15.96 -1.05 29.20
C ASP A 31 16.22 -1.34 27.71
N LEU A 32 15.17 -1.80 27.01
CA LEU A 32 15.21 -2.04 25.56
C LEU A 32 15.44 -0.73 24.80
N ILE A 33 14.71 0.32 25.15
CA ILE A 33 14.83 1.67 24.58
C ILE A 33 16.25 2.21 24.81
N ALA A 34 16.80 2.06 26.01
CA ALA A 34 18.16 2.50 26.33
C ALA A 34 19.21 1.75 25.50
N LYS A 35 19.09 0.42 25.40
CA LYS A 35 19.99 -0.42 24.58
C LYS A 35 19.92 0.00 23.10
N PHE A 36 18.72 0.18 22.57
CA PHE A 36 18.53 0.56 21.17
C PHE A 36 19.01 1.99 20.89
N THR A 37 18.82 2.93 21.83
CA THR A 37 19.34 4.30 21.73
C THR A 37 20.86 4.32 21.60
N ALA A 38 21.58 3.48 22.36
CA ALA A 38 23.02 3.35 22.23
C ALA A 38 23.44 2.77 20.88
N LEU A 39 22.71 1.76 20.38
CA LEU A 39 22.92 1.21 19.04
C LEU A 39 22.72 2.28 17.95
N ALA A 40 21.61 3.01 17.98
CA ALA A 40 21.30 4.08 17.05
C ALA A 40 22.37 5.18 17.06
N ALA A 41 22.82 5.59 18.26
CA ALA A 41 23.88 6.58 18.42
C ALA A 41 25.21 6.11 17.81
N SER A 42 25.53 4.81 17.92
CA SER A 42 26.73 4.23 17.26
C SER A 42 26.68 4.31 15.73
N LYS A 43 25.48 4.47 15.15
CA LYS A 43 25.22 4.65 13.72
C LYS A 43 24.93 6.12 13.35
N GLY A 44 25.15 7.05 14.27
CA GLY A 44 24.96 8.48 14.03
C GLY A 44 23.50 8.97 14.10
N VAL A 45 22.58 8.15 14.60
CA VAL A 45 21.17 8.53 14.81
C VAL A 45 20.96 8.90 16.28
N ILE A 46 20.51 10.13 16.53
CA ILE A 46 20.22 10.64 17.87
C ILE A 46 18.73 10.45 18.13
N LEU A 47 18.40 9.71 19.20
CA LEU A 47 17.03 9.45 19.64
C LEU A 47 16.81 10.05 21.02
N ASN A 48 15.60 10.55 21.27
CA ASN A 48 15.14 11.06 22.55
C ASN A 48 13.84 10.34 22.96
N ALA A 49 13.24 10.71 24.09
CA ALA A 49 12.01 10.08 24.56
C ALA A 49 10.83 10.19 23.56
N GLU A 50 10.73 11.29 22.81
CA GLU A 50 9.68 11.51 21.79
C GLU A 50 9.93 10.71 20.50
N SER A 51 11.13 10.15 20.34
CA SER A 51 11.46 9.26 19.23
C SER A 51 10.84 7.87 19.38
N PHE A 52 10.23 7.54 20.52
CA PHE A 52 9.64 6.23 20.76
C PHE A 52 8.13 6.32 20.90
N GLU A 53 7.43 5.33 20.34
CA GLU A 53 5.99 5.18 20.49
C GLU A 53 5.63 3.70 20.62
N TYR A 54 4.59 3.40 21.39
CA TYR A 54 3.93 2.10 21.33
C TYR A 54 2.75 2.18 20.37
N ILE A 55 2.74 1.30 19.39
CA ILE A 55 1.61 1.10 18.47
C ILE A 55 1.07 -0.30 18.70
N GLN A 56 -0.20 -0.41 19.10
CA GLN A 56 -0.80 -1.71 19.43
C GLN A 56 -0.65 -2.78 18.33
N THR A 57 -0.73 -2.38 17.06
CA THR A 57 -0.61 -3.28 15.90
C THR A 57 0.83 -3.61 15.52
N THR A 58 1.81 -2.84 16.01
CA THR A 58 3.20 -2.92 15.54
C THR A 58 4.17 -3.29 16.67
N GLY A 59 4.03 -2.73 17.87
CA GLY A 59 4.96 -2.92 18.99
C GLY A 59 5.60 -1.60 19.44
N ILE A 60 6.82 -1.69 19.97
CA ILE A 60 7.63 -0.53 20.35
C ILE A 60 8.41 -0.07 19.12
N VAL A 61 8.12 1.15 18.66
CA VAL A 61 8.66 1.72 17.42
C VAL A 61 9.57 2.89 17.75
N ALA A 62 10.76 2.88 17.16
CA ALA A 62 11.66 4.02 17.13
C ALA A 62 11.49 4.79 15.83
N LYS A 63 11.44 6.13 15.93
CA LYS A 63 11.21 7.07 14.84
C LYS A 63 12.35 8.06 14.74
N ALA A 64 12.97 8.14 13.56
CA ALA A 64 13.84 9.24 13.17
C ALA A 64 14.01 9.21 11.66
N GLN A 65 14.21 10.38 11.04
CA GLN A 65 14.37 10.47 9.60
C GLN A 65 15.51 9.57 9.10
N GLY A 66 15.20 8.64 8.20
CA GLY A 66 16.14 7.69 7.62
C GLY A 66 16.75 6.69 8.60
N ILE A 67 16.16 6.48 9.78
CA ILE A 67 16.68 5.55 10.80
C ILE A 67 16.95 4.16 10.24
N ALA A 68 16.04 3.60 9.43
CA ALA A 68 16.21 2.27 8.87
C ALA A 68 17.46 2.22 7.97
N ARG A 69 17.66 3.24 7.11
CA ARG A 69 18.82 3.33 6.23
C ARG A 69 20.13 3.44 7.01
N SER A 70 20.16 4.28 8.04
CA SER A 70 21.33 4.47 8.90
C SER A 70 21.72 3.18 9.61
N LEU A 71 20.75 2.36 10.01
CA LEU A 71 20.98 1.09 10.72
C LEU A 71 21.34 -0.07 9.78
N LEU A 72 20.83 -0.08 8.55
CA LEU A 72 20.96 -1.19 7.61
C LEU A 72 22.42 -1.43 7.15
N GLU A 73 23.28 -0.41 7.20
CA GLU A 73 24.64 -0.38 6.61
C GLU A 73 24.60 -0.75 5.10
N PRO A 74 25.54 -0.35 4.24
CA PRO A 74 25.20 -0.05 2.85
C PRO A 74 24.51 -1.21 2.12
N ILE A 75 23.22 -1.02 1.82
CA ILE A 75 22.43 -1.78 0.85
C ILE A 75 22.28 -0.91 -0.38
N ARG A 76 22.51 -1.48 -1.56
CA ARG A 76 22.38 -0.73 -2.80
C ARG A 76 20.92 -0.33 -2.98
N THR A 77 20.70 0.98 -3.11
CA THR A 77 19.39 1.53 -3.46
C THR A 77 19.33 1.80 -4.94
N GLU A 78 18.24 1.42 -5.58
CA GLU A 78 17.98 1.75 -6.96
C GLU A 78 17.59 3.23 -7.11
N ARG A 79 17.66 3.76 -8.34
CA ARG A 79 17.33 5.18 -8.61
C ARG A 79 15.91 5.57 -8.20
N ASP A 80 15.01 4.59 -8.12
CA ASP A 80 13.60 4.74 -7.75
C ASP A 80 13.37 4.62 -6.22
N GLY A 81 14.43 4.57 -5.40
CA GLY A 81 14.36 4.48 -3.95
C GLY A 81 14.14 3.07 -3.40
N LEU A 82 13.84 2.10 -4.27
CA LEU A 82 13.63 0.72 -3.89
C LEU A 82 14.94 0.02 -3.51
N MET A 83 14.83 -0.97 -2.63
CA MET A 83 15.95 -1.83 -2.23
C MET A 83 15.72 -3.26 -2.73
N SER A 84 16.81 -3.98 -3.02
CA SER A 84 16.75 -5.39 -3.40
C SER A 84 16.18 -6.22 -2.26
N PHE A 85 15.07 -6.94 -2.52
CA PHE A 85 14.44 -7.82 -1.55
C PHE A 85 15.42 -8.90 -1.06
N ASN A 86 16.16 -9.52 -1.99
CA ASN A 86 17.10 -10.60 -1.67
C ASN A 86 18.28 -10.08 -0.84
N GLU A 87 18.75 -8.85 -1.09
CA GLU A 87 19.84 -8.26 -0.30
C GLU A 87 19.38 -7.98 1.13
N ILE A 88 18.18 -7.43 1.32
CA ILE A 88 17.60 -7.24 2.65
C ILE A 88 17.42 -8.60 3.34
N ALA A 89 16.75 -9.55 2.68
CA ALA A 89 16.45 -10.87 3.20
C ALA A 89 17.69 -11.66 3.64
N SER A 90 18.85 -11.41 3.01
CA SER A 90 20.12 -12.04 3.38
C SER A 90 20.69 -11.58 4.73
N ARG A 91 20.33 -10.37 5.17
CA ARG A 91 20.80 -9.75 6.43
C ARG A 91 19.71 -9.77 7.50
N PHE A 92 18.48 -9.53 7.09
CA PHE A 92 17.26 -9.54 7.91
C PHE A 92 16.28 -10.50 7.24
N PRO A 93 16.21 -11.77 7.66
CA PRO A 93 15.27 -12.72 7.08
C PRO A 93 13.81 -12.22 7.20
N PRO A 94 12.98 -12.46 6.18
CA PRO A 94 11.53 -12.28 6.29
C PRO A 94 10.97 -12.93 7.54
N SER A 95 10.18 -12.19 8.33
CA SER A 95 9.56 -12.77 9.51
C SER A 95 8.54 -13.84 9.09
N PRO A 96 8.57 -15.05 9.68
CA PRO A 96 7.58 -16.08 9.39
C PRO A 96 6.22 -15.80 10.05
N HIS A 97 6.19 -14.93 11.06
CA HIS A 97 5.00 -14.63 11.86
C HIS A 97 4.41 -13.24 11.57
N TYR A 98 5.22 -12.31 11.02
CA TYR A 98 4.84 -10.92 10.82
C TYR A 98 5.03 -10.51 9.37
N GLU A 99 3.91 -10.43 8.64
CA GLU A 99 3.93 -9.96 7.25
C GLU A 99 4.48 -8.53 7.18
N GLY A 100 5.27 -8.26 6.14
CA GLY A 100 5.91 -6.95 5.96
C GLY A 100 7.05 -6.65 6.92
N CYS A 101 7.43 -7.59 7.78
CA CYS A 101 8.59 -7.44 8.65
C CYS A 101 9.79 -8.26 8.14
N PHE A 102 10.98 -7.70 8.29
CA PHE A 102 12.24 -8.43 8.24
C PHE A 102 12.89 -8.39 9.63
N THR A 103 13.17 -9.57 10.19
CA THR A 103 13.60 -9.70 11.59
C THR A 103 15.12 -9.70 11.69
N GLY A 104 15.67 -8.73 12.43
CA GLY A 104 17.07 -8.69 12.83
C GLY A 104 17.24 -9.05 14.30
N SER A 105 18.49 -9.02 14.80
CA SER A 105 18.82 -9.32 16.19
C SER A 105 18.38 -8.24 17.17
N ASP A 106 18.49 -6.97 16.78
CA ASP A 106 18.27 -5.82 17.67
C ASP A 106 17.07 -4.96 17.24
N PHE A 107 16.58 -5.15 16.02
CA PHE A 107 15.41 -4.45 15.50
C PHE A 107 14.79 -5.19 14.31
N ILE A 108 13.58 -4.77 13.97
CA ILE A 108 12.78 -5.25 12.85
C ILE A 108 12.61 -4.12 11.84
N LEU A 109 12.97 -4.41 10.60
CA LEU A 109 12.67 -3.55 9.45
C LEU A 109 11.24 -3.81 8.99
N MET A 110 10.59 -2.77 8.51
CA MET A 110 9.20 -2.80 8.10
C MET A 110 9.06 -2.40 6.64
N ALA A 111 8.15 -3.04 5.91
CA ALA A 111 7.72 -2.61 4.59
C ALA A 111 7.01 -1.26 4.69
N HIS A 112 7.10 -0.46 3.62
CA HIS A 112 6.60 0.91 3.59
C HIS A 112 5.13 1.05 4.03
N PRO A 113 4.73 2.12 4.74
CA PRO A 113 3.35 2.29 5.27
C PRO A 113 2.23 2.23 4.24
N CYS A 114 2.52 2.49 2.95
CA CYS A 114 1.55 2.41 1.86
C CYS A 114 0.90 1.03 1.69
N TYR A 115 1.54 -0.03 2.20
CA TYR A 115 1.01 -1.39 2.16
C TYR A 115 0.02 -1.67 3.28
N ARG A 116 -0.07 -0.79 4.28
CA ARG A 116 -0.98 -0.94 5.40
C ARG A 116 -2.41 -0.58 4.97
N ARG A 117 -3.40 -1.09 5.69
CA ARG A 117 -4.82 -0.77 5.46
C ARG A 117 -5.01 0.76 5.47
N GLY A 118 -5.62 1.30 4.41
CA GLY A 118 -5.80 2.75 4.25
C GLY A 118 -4.51 3.56 4.10
N MET A 119 -3.36 2.92 3.87
CA MET A 119 -2.03 3.55 3.82
C MET A 119 -1.64 4.24 5.14
N HIS A 120 -2.29 3.88 6.24
CA HIS A 120 -2.10 4.54 7.53
C HIS A 120 -0.97 3.87 8.35
N PRO A 121 -0.04 4.66 8.93
CA PRO A 121 1.16 4.14 9.59
C PRO A 121 0.91 3.27 10.82
N VAL A 122 -0.28 3.33 11.43
CA VAL A 122 -0.65 2.54 12.64
C VAL A 122 -1.46 1.28 12.33
N ASN A 123 -1.87 1.07 11.07
CA ASN A 123 -2.67 -0.10 10.69
C ASN A 123 -1.78 -1.30 10.33
N ASN A 124 -2.36 -2.50 10.26
CA ASN A 124 -1.63 -3.71 9.87
C ASN A 124 -1.42 -3.80 8.34
N TRP A 125 -0.49 -4.66 7.91
CA TRP A 125 -0.20 -5.01 6.51
C TRP A 125 -1.25 -5.94 5.89
N ALA A 126 -2.52 -5.56 6.04
CA ALA A 126 -3.64 -6.30 5.47
C ALA A 126 -4.05 -5.73 4.09
N PRO A 127 -4.50 -6.59 3.17
CA PRO A 127 -4.82 -7.99 3.43
C PRO A 127 -3.70 -8.94 3.09
N ARG A 128 -3.14 -8.95 1.87
CA ARG A 128 -2.19 -10.01 1.48
C ARG A 128 -1.14 -9.64 0.42
N PHE A 129 -1.12 -8.40 -0.08
CA PHE A 129 -0.16 -8.04 -1.15
C PHE A 129 1.29 -8.35 -0.74
N ILE A 130 1.66 -7.97 0.48
CA ILE A 130 3.01 -8.17 1.00
C ILE A 130 3.31 -9.64 1.28
N GLU A 131 2.36 -10.40 1.83
CA GLU A 131 2.47 -11.86 2.01
C GLU A 131 2.78 -12.55 0.68
N LEU A 132 1.98 -12.26 -0.35
CA LEU A 132 2.15 -12.80 -1.70
C LEU A 132 3.49 -12.37 -2.29
N PHE A 133 3.85 -11.10 -2.15
CA PHE A 133 5.11 -10.57 -2.66
C PHE A 133 6.33 -11.22 -1.96
N TRP A 134 6.25 -11.54 -0.67
CA TRP A 134 7.29 -12.28 0.05
C TRP A 134 7.49 -13.69 -0.49
N ARG A 135 6.38 -14.42 -0.66
CA ARG A 135 6.39 -15.82 -1.11
C ARG A 135 6.70 -15.98 -2.59
N PHE A 136 6.41 -14.96 -3.39
CA PHE A 136 6.68 -14.98 -4.82
C PHE A 136 8.18 -14.97 -5.10
N GLY A 137 8.65 -15.83 -6.01
CA GLY A 137 10.07 -15.89 -6.37
C GLY A 137 10.37 -17.00 -7.36
N GLY A 138 11.58 -16.96 -7.90
CA GLY A 138 12.07 -17.96 -8.85
C GLY A 138 13.48 -17.59 -9.32
N PRO A 139 14.19 -18.50 -10.03
CA PRO A 139 15.58 -18.29 -10.42
C PRO A 139 15.84 -17.06 -11.30
N SER A 140 14.81 -16.57 -12.00
CA SER A 140 14.89 -15.41 -12.92
C SER A 140 14.05 -14.22 -12.46
N ILE A 141 13.62 -14.20 -11.19
CA ILE A 141 12.80 -13.14 -10.62
C ILE A 141 13.66 -12.25 -9.73
N GLU A 142 13.67 -10.96 -10.01
CA GLU A 142 14.26 -9.94 -9.17
C GLU A 142 13.16 -9.09 -8.53
N LYS A 143 13.15 -9.04 -7.21
CA LYS A 143 12.17 -8.28 -6.43
C LYS A 143 12.83 -7.09 -5.75
N TYR A 144 12.15 -5.96 -5.76
CA TYR A 144 12.55 -4.76 -5.06
C TYR A 144 11.37 -4.18 -4.30
N ILE A 145 11.62 -3.64 -3.12
CA ILE A 145 10.58 -3.12 -2.24
C ILE A 145 11.05 -1.85 -1.52
N ALA A 146 10.09 -0.98 -1.22
CA ALA A 146 10.25 0.17 -0.35
C ALA A 146 10.09 -0.24 1.12
N LEU A 147 11.00 0.23 1.96
CA LEU A 147 10.92 0.07 3.41
C LEU A 147 10.30 1.31 4.05
N ASP A 148 9.83 1.16 5.28
CA ASP A 148 9.59 2.27 6.17
C ASP A 148 10.94 2.82 6.62
N GLU A 149 11.39 3.90 6.00
CA GLU A 149 12.75 4.41 6.21
C GLU A 149 12.89 5.17 7.52
N ASP A 150 11.79 5.72 8.02
CA ASP A 150 11.75 6.62 9.16
C ASP A 150 11.36 5.91 10.46
N ARG A 151 11.04 4.61 10.39
CA ARG A 151 10.61 3.82 11.54
C ARG A 151 11.18 2.41 11.53
N VAL A 152 11.58 1.93 12.71
CA VAL A 152 11.90 0.52 12.96
C VAL A 152 11.24 0.05 14.25
N ARG A 153 10.89 -1.23 14.30
CA ARG A 153 10.37 -1.85 15.52
C ARG A 153 11.54 -2.41 16.33
N ILE A 154 11.55 -2.24 17.65
CA ILE A 154 12.71 -2.61 18.50
C ILE A 154 12.43 -3.79 19.43
N ASP A 155 11.17 -4.10 19.72
CA ASP A 155 10.76 -5.26 20.50
C ASP A 155 10.73 -6.52 19.63
N VAL A 156 11.91 -7.04 19.30
CA VAL A 156 12.09 -8.20 18.39
C VAL A 156 11.30 -9.43 18.86
N ASP A 157 11.30 -9.68 20.17
CA ASP A 157 10.57 -10.79 20.82
C ASP A 157 9.14 -10.41 21.24
N GLY A 158 8.68 -9.22 20.88
CA GLY A 158 7.36 -8.74 21.22
C GLY A 158 6.25 -9.50 20.51
N LEU A 159 5.04 -9.42 21.06
CA LEU A 159 3.84 -9.93 20.41
C LEU A 159 3.60 -9.18 19.10
N GLY A 160 3.09 -9.87 18.07
CA GLY A 160 2.56 -9.20 16.90
C GLY A 160 1.07 -9.34 16.77
N TYR A 161 0.55 -8.60 15.80
CA TYR A 161 -0.86 -8.50 15.52
C TYR A 161 -1.20 -9.30 14.26
N PHE A 162 -2.21 -10.16 14.35
CA PHE A 162 -2.64 -11.02 13.25
C PHE A 162 -4.06 -10.65 12.83
N GLU A 163 -4.24 -10.30 11.56
CA GLU A 163 -5.56 -10.11 10.94
C GLU A 163 -5.83 -11.30 10.02
N ALA A 164 -6.86 -12.11 10.34
CA ALA A 164 -7.29 -13.22 9.49
C ALA A 164 -8.19 -12.74 8.33
N ASP A 165 -7.80 -11.66 7.65
CA ASP A 165 -8.55 -11.06 6.54
C ASP A 165 -8.11 -11.68 5.20
N THR A 166 -9.00 -12.43 4.55
CA THR A 166 -8.68 -13.09 3.27
C THR A 166 -9.46 -12.48 2.13
N TRP A 167 -8.73 -12.07 1.11
CA TRP A 167 -9.25 -11.62 -0.17
C TRP A 167 -8.76 -12.57 -1.26
N TYR A 168 -9.56 -12.73 -2.30
CA TYR A 168 -9.22 -13.53 -3.47
C TYR A 168 -9.00 -12.60 -4.67
N GLY A 169 -8.19 -13.02 -5.63
CA GLY A 169 -8.12 -12.34 -6.93
C GLY A 169 -9.37 -12.60 -7.77
N ALA A 170 -9.63 -11.73 -8.74
CA ALA A 170 -10.64 -11.99 -9.76
C ALA A 170 -10.21 -13.16 -10.65
N PRO A 171 -11.14 -14.04 -11.08
CA PRO A 171 -10.84 -14.99 -12.14
C PRO A 171 -10.53 -14.19 -13.42
N PHE A 172 -9.47 -14.61 -14.12
CA PHE A 172 -9.09 -14.00 -15.39
C PHE A 172 -8.36 -15.03 -16.25
N ASP A 173 -8.94 -15.34 -17.41
CA ASP A 173 -8.44 -16.31 -18.37
C ASP A 173 -8.23 -15.71 -19.77
N GLU A 174 -8.35 -14.39 -19.91
CA GLU A 174 -8.14 -13.75 -21.20
C GLU A 174 -6.67 -13.81 -21.62
N ASP A 175 -6.48 -13.98 -22.93
CA ASP A 175 -5.18 -13.87 -23.57
C ASP A 175 -4.77 -12.40 -23.70
N ILE A 176 -3.75 -11.98 -22.94
CA ILE A 176 -3.22 -10.60 -22.95
C ILE A 176 -2.94 -10.09 -24.37
N ARG A 177 -2.55 -10.97 -25.31
CA ARG A 177 -2.26 -10.61 -26.70
C ARG A 177 -3.51 -10.07 -27.42
N ASN A 178 -4.70 -10.50 -27.00
CA ASN A 178 -5.98 -10.14 -27.61
C ASN A 178 -6.67 -8.97 -26.89
N ILE A 179 -6.16 -8.51 -25.74
CA ILE A 179 -6.70 -7.34 -25.07
C ILE A 179 -6.59 -6.12 -25.98
N LYS A 180 -7.72 -5.44 -26.16
CA LYS A 180 -7.84 -4.23 -26.98
C LYS A 180 -7.04 -3.10 -26.36
N LEU A 181 -6.31 -2.37 -27.22
CA LEU A 181 -5.63 -1.15 -26.82
C LEU A 181 -6.65 -0.04 -26.54
N GLY A 182 -6.28 0.89 -25.67
CA GLY A 182 -7.14 2.01 -25.29
C GLY A 182 -7.26 2.19 -23.79
N VAL A 183 -8.27 2.95 -23.39
CA VAL A 183 -8.52 3.31 -21.98
C VAL A 183 -9.89 2.78 -21.56
N ALA A 184 -9.92 2.11 -20.42
CA ALA A 184 -11.13 1.78 -19.68
C ALA A 184 -11.22 2.71 -18.45
N LYS A 185 -12.40 3.26 -18.19
CA LYS A 185 -12.68 4.10 -17.02
C LYS A 185 -13.80 3.47 -16.22
N LEU A 186 -13.47 2.97 -15.04
CA LEU A 186 -14.42 2.34 -14.12
C LEU A 186 -14.70 3.32 -12.97
N ARG A 187 -15.95 3.35 -12.54
CA ARG A 187 -16.45 4.23 -11.46
C ARG A 187 -17.48 3.45 -10.65
N PRO A 188 -17.60 3.68 -9.33
CA PRO A 188 -18.74 3.18 -8.58
C PRO A 188 -20.06 3.66 -9.19
N PRO A 189 -21.18 2.95 -8.95
CA PRO A 189 -22.49 3.38 -9.43
C PRO A 189 -22.84 4.80 -8.97
N LEU A 190 -23.37 5.63 -9.88
CA LEU A 190 -23.70 7.03 -9.57
C LEU A 190 -24.94 7.17 -8.67
N ASP A 191 -25.71 6.10 -8.53
CA ASP A 191 -26.97 6.06 -7.77
C ASP A 191 -26.76 5.77 -6.27
N ILE A 192 -25.53 5.55 -5.81
CA ILE A 192 -25.24 5.26 -4.40
C ILE A 192 -24.58 6.44 -3.68
N GLU A 193 -25.00 6.70 -2.44
CA GLU A 193 -24.43 7.73 -1.57
C GLU A 193 -22.96 7.46 -1.20
N SER A 194 -22.21 8.51 -0.84
CA SER A 194 -20.78 8.43 -0.48
C SER A 194 -20.48 7.42 0.64
N ARG A 195 -21.37 7.26 1.63
CA ARG A 195 -21.21 6.25 2.69
C ARG A 195 -21.21 4.82 2.14
N HIS A 196 -21.97 4.56 1.08
CA HIS A 196 -21.99 3.25 0.42
C HIS A 196 -20.78 3.05 -0.50
N VAL A 197 -20.28 4.11 -1.12
CA VAL A 197 -18.98 4.10 -1.83
C VAL A 197 -17.86 3.75 -0.86
N SER A 198 -17.87 4.36 0.33
CA SER A 198 -16.93 4.04 1.40
C SER A 198 -16.97 2.57 1.80
N LEU A 199 -18.19 2.07 2.06
CA LEU A 199 -18.44 0.70 2.50
C LEU A 199 -18.08 -0.35 1.44
N CYS A 200 -18.51 -0.15 0.20
CA CYS A 200 -18.45 -1.19 -0.84
C CYS A 200 -17.24 -1.06 -1.76
N PHE A 201 -16.71 0.15 -1.93
CA PHE A 201 -15.64 0.44 -2.89
C PHE A 201 -14.38 0.99 -2.22
N ALA A 202 -14.29 0.94 -0.88
CA ALA A 202 -13.16 1.42 -0.10
C ALA A 202 -12.73 2.84 -0.52
N ASN A 203 -13.72 3.73 -0.67
CA ASN A 203 -13.53 5.12 -1.09
C ASN A 203 -12.87 5.26 -2.48
N ALA A 204 -12.98 4.26 -3.36
CA ALA A 204 -12.52 4.42 -4.74
C ALA A 204 -13.41 5.42 -5.48
N TYR A 205 -12.82 6.51 -5.95
CA TYR A 205 -13.47 7.40 -6.90
C TYR A 205 -13.45 6.77 -8.30
N CYS A 206 -12.32 6.17 -8.67
CA CYS A 206 -12.16 5.50 -9.95
C CYS A 206 -11.09 4.42 -9.98
N LEU A 207 -11.20 3.58 -11.01
CA LEU A 207 -10.10 2.79 -11.53
C LEU A 207 -10.00 3.07 -13.04
N ASP A 208 -8.97 3.82 -13.43
CA ASP A 208 -8.65 4.02 -14.84
C ASP A 208 -7.60 2.97 -15.26
N ILE A 209 -7.76 2.37 -16.43
CA ILE A 209 -6.85 1.37 -16.98
C ILE A 209 -6.52 1.71 -18.42
N LYS A 210 -5.26 1.54 -18.82
CA LYS A 210 -4.79 1.77 -20.18
C LYS A 210 -3.92 0.62 -20.66
N TRP A 211 -4.22 0.16 -21.87
CA TRP A 211 -3.34 -0.70 -22.66
C TRP A 211 -2.76 0.08 -23.83
N SER A 212 -1.46 -0.04 -24.02
CA SER A 212 -0.74 0.46 -25.19
C SER A 212 0.25 -0.59 -25.68
N GLU A 213 0.75 -0.44 -26.90
CA GLU A 213 1.66 -1.41 -27.50
C GLU A 213 2.73 -0.69 -28.30
N SER A 214 3.99 -1.09 -28.10
CA SER A 214 5.14 -0.65 -28.89
C SER A 214 6.17 -1.76 -28.96
N ASP A 215 6.78 -1.96 -30.13
CA ASP A 215 7.93 -2.87 -30.31
C ASP A 215 7.70 -4.31 -29.81
N GLY A 216 6.48 -4.82 -29.95
CA GLY A 216 6.11 -6.16 -29.49
C GLY A 216 5.88 -6.29 -27.98
N ILE A 217 5.79 -5.17 -27.27
CA ILE A 217 5.50 -5.10 -25.84
C ILE A 217 4.15 -4.43 -25.64
N LYS A 218 3.23 -5.12 -24.96
CA LYS A 218 1.99 -4.51 -24.46
C LYS A 218 2.25 -3.94 -23.06
N SER A 219 2.01 -2.65 -22.89
CA SER A 219 2.12 -1.96 -21.61
C SER A 219 0.73 -1.78 -21.01
N PHE A 220 0.58 -2.25 -19.78
CA PHE A 220 -0.57 -2.04 -18.91
C PHE A 220 -0.25 -0.91 -17.93
N GLN A 221 -1.18 0.01 -17.77
CA GLN A 221 -1.14 1.03 -16.72
C GLN A 221 -2.49 1.06 -16.02
N ALA A 222 -2.50 1.13 -14.69
CA ALA A 222 -3.73 1.31 -13.92
C ALA A 222 -3.52 2.38 -12.84
N LEU A 223 -4.57 3.16 -12.58
CA LEU A 223 -4.58 4.18 -11.53
C LEU A 223 -5.91 4.11 -10.77
N GLU A 224 -5.84 3.74 -9.50
CA GLU A 224 -6.94 3.89 -8.55
C GLU A 224 -6.82 5.25 -7.87
N MET A 225 -7.82 6.12 -8.05
CA MET A 225 -7.94 7.35 -7.27
C MET A 225 -8.99 7.16 -6.19
N LYS A 226 -8.70 7.64 -4.98
CA LYS A 226 -9.66 7.68 -3.89
C LYS A 226 -10.52 8.94 -3.95
N THR A 227 -11.63 8.95 -3.22
CA THR A 227 -12.48 10.12 -3.02
C THR A 227 -11.76 11.20 -2.19
N GLU A 228 -12.30 12.41 -2.18
CA GLU A 228 -11.65 13.62 -1.65
C GLU A 228 -11.53 13.69 -0.12
N ASP A 229 -12.19 12.77 0.58
CA ASP A 229 -12.07 12.51 2.01
C ASP A 229 -10.78 11.75 2.36
N ILE A 230 -10.15 11.08 1.40
CA ILE A 230 -8.91 10.35 1.61
C ILE A 230 -7.71 11.24 1.32
N ARG A 231 -6.97 11.57 2.37
CA ARG A 231 -5.76 12.40 2.33
C ARG A 231 -4.64 11.76 3.12
N VAL A 232 -3.41 11.97 2.67
CA VAL A 232 -2.19 11.59 3.39
C VAL A 232 -1.33 12.83 3.62
N GLU A 233 -0.68 12.90 4.77
CA GLU A 233 0.26 13.96 5.08
C GLU A 233 1.69 13.51 4.78
N VAL A 234 2.42 14.30 3.99
CA VAL A 234 3.83 14.05 3.68
C VAL A 234 4.58 15.37 3.81
N GLY A 235 5.47 15.46 4.80
CA GLY A 235 6.27 16.67 5.04
C GLY A 235 5.44 17.91 5.40
N GLY A 236 4.36 17.73 6.18
CA GLY A 236 3.49 18.83 6.62
C GLY A 236 2.47 19.31 5.58
N GLN A 237 2.38 18.65 4.42
CA GLN A 237 1.41 18.96 3.37
C GLN A 237 0.49 17.77 3.12
N HIS A 238 -0.80 18.04 2.93
CA HIS A 238 -1.78 17.03 2.54
C HIS A 238 -1.80 16.80 1.03
N TYR A 239 -1.89 15.53 0.66
CA TYR A 239 -2.02 15.06 -0.71
C TYR A 239 -3.17 14.06 -0.84
N PHE A 240 -3.72 13.96 -2.05
CA PHE A 240 -4.66 12.92 -2.45
C PHE A 240 -3.85 11.74 -3.00
N PRO A 241 -3.82 10.58 -2.32
CA PRO A 241 -3.06 9.43 -2.76
C PRO A 241 -3.82 8.69 -3.87
N ALA A 242 -3.07 8.22 -4.87
CA ALA A 242 -3.56 7.28 -5.86
C ALA A 242 -2.60 6.09 -5.98
N ARG A 243 -3.16 4.90 -6.16
CA ARG A 243 -2.37 3.68 -6.35
C ARG A 243 -2.19 3.45 -7.84
N TYR A 244 -0.94 3.39 -8.27
CA TYR A 244 -0.56 3.22 -9.67
C TYR A 244 0.13 1.88 -9.89
N LEU A 245 -0.25 1.16 -10.94
CA LEU A 245 0.43 -0.05 -11.41
C LEU A 245 0.90 0.11 -12.85
N HIS A 246 2.04 -0.48 -13.16
CA HIS A 246 2.56 -0.61 -14.51
C HIS A 246 3.08 -2.03 -14.75
N ALA A 247 2.77 -2.59 -15.91
CA ALA A 247 3.28 -3.89 -16.33
C ALA A 247 3.66 -3.90 -17.81
N GLU A 248 4.68 -4.67 -18.18
CA GLU A 248 5.09 -4.89 -19.56
C GLU A 248 4.96 -6.36 -19.91
N PHE A 249 4.06 -6.67 -20.84
CA PHE A 249 3.85 -7.99 -21.40
C PHE A 249 4.61 -8.15 -22.71
N ASP A 250 5.51 -9.12 -22.77
CA ASP A 250 6.27 -9.43 -23.98
C ASP A 250 5.49 -10.43 -24.84
N LEU A 251 5.08 -10.00 -26.04
CA LEU A 251 4.26 -10.81 -26.95
C LEU A 251 5.00 -12.04 -27.48
N ARG A 252 6.34 -12.05 -27.46
CA ARG A 252 7.16 -13.18 -27.93
C ARG A 252 7.31 -14.24 -26.85
N SER A 253 7.65 -13.82 -25.62
CA SER A 253 7.80 -14.77 -24.51
C SER A 253 6.48 -15.12 -23.84
N ASN A 254 5.39 -14.41 -24.16
CA ASN A 254 4.04 -14.63 -23.64
C ASN A 254 3.99 -14.56 -22.10
N CYS A 255 4.69 -13.59 -21.53
CA CYS A 255 4.70 -13.34 -20.10
C CYS A 255 4.97 -11.86 -19.81
N PHE A 256 4.61 -11.43 -18.60
CA PHE A 256 5.06 -10.13 -18.11
C PHE A 256 6.55 -10.22 -17.79
N ARG A 257 7.32 -9.23 -18.23
CA ARG A 257 8.77 -9.13 -17.96
C ARG A 257 9.11 -8.11 -16.88
N HIS A 258 8.17 -7.21 -16.60
CA HIS A 258 8.29 -6.13 -15.66
C HIS A 258 6.91 -5.82 -15.08
N PHE A 259 6.85 -5.62 -13.76
CA PHE A 259 5.66 -5.22 -13.05
C PHE A 259 6.05 -4.37 -11.84
N ASP A 260 5.56 -3.15 -11.76
CA ASP A 260 5.83 -2.25 -10.63
C ASP A 260 4.59 -1.50 -10.17
N GLY A 261 4.69 -0.97 -8.95
CA GLY A 261 3.64 -0.19 -8.34
C GLY A 261 4.18 1.02 -7.62
N ALA A 262 3.40 2.09 -7.61
CA ALA A 262 3.74 3.35 -6.99
C ALA A 262 2.52 3.98 -6.31
N ILE A 263 2.80 4.87 -5.35
CA ILE A 263 1.80 5.82 -4.84
C ILE A 263 2.08 7.16 -5.49
N GLN A 264 1.09 7.67 -6.21
CA GLN A 264 1.10 9.03 -6.75
C GLN A 264 0.39 9.96 -5.78
N LEU A 265 1.05 11.06 -5.45
CA LEU A 265 0.57 12.08 -4.53
C LEU A 265 0.20 13.31 -5.35
N PHE A 266 -1.09 13.62 -5.37
CA PHE A 266 -1.64 14.78 -6.05
C PHE A 266 -1.90 15.88 -5.03
N THR A 267 -1.49 17.11 -5.35
CA THR A 267 -2.05 18.29 -4.71
C THR A 267 -3.55 18.41 -5.01
N GLU A 268 -4.26 19.27 -4.29
CA GLU A 268 -5.70 19.47 -4.52
C GLU A 268 -6.02 19.87 -5.97
N GLU A 269 -5.31 20.85 -6.50
CA GLU A 269 -5.47 21.28 -7.90
C GLU A 269 -5.23 20.12 -8.87
N GLU A 270 -4.12 19.41 -8.72
CA GLU A 270 -3.77 18.28 -9.59
C GLU A 270 -4.78 17.13 -9.49
N TYR A 271 -5.33 16.87 -8.31
CA TYR A 271 -6.33 15.83 -8.07
C TYR A 271 -7.62 16.11 -8.83
N PHE A 272 -8.19 17.31 -8.68
CA PHE A 272 -9.42 17.71 -9.36
C PHE A 272 -9.24 17.75 -10.88
N LEU A 273 -8.06 18.16 -11.37
CA LEU A 273 -7.71 18.09 -12.78
C LEU A 273 -7.59 16.64 -13.27
N ARG A 274 -6.93 15.76 -12.51
CA ARG A 274 -6.63 14.39 -12.95
C ARG A 274 -7.83 13.45 -12.90
N ARG A 275 -8.69 13.54 -11.88
CA ARG A 275 -9.73 12.54 -11.61
C ARG A 275 -10.79 12.40 -12.72
N ASP A 276 -11.03 13.50 -13.42
CA ASP A 276 -11.98 13.60 -14.54
C ASP A 276 -11.31 13.55 -15.92
N SER A 277 -9.97 13.59 -15.97
CA SER A 277 -9.18 13.56 -17.20
C SER A 277 -8.96 12.13 -17.74
N ASP A 278 -8.56 12.02 -19.00
CA ASP A 278 -8.09 10.75 -19.60
C ASP A 278 -6.58 10.53 -19.35
N PHE A 279 -6.13 9.28 -19.24
CA PHE A 279 -4.72 8.89 -19.21
C PHE A 279 -3.90 9.45 -20.38
N ASN A 280 -4.56 9.78 -21.49
CA ASN A 280 -3.91 10.39 -22.65
C ASN A 280 -3.72 11.91 -22.52
N MET A 281 -4.46 12.58 -21.64
CA MET A 281 -4.33 14.03 -21.44
C MET A 281 -3.01 14.43 -20.80
N THR A 282 -2.35 13.52 -20.10
CA THR A 282 -1.00 13.72 -19.53
C THR A 282 0.09 13.83 -20.59
N VAL A 283 -0.18 13.50 -21.87
CA VAL A 283 0.82 13.51 -22.96
C VAL A 283 0.69 14.75 -23.86
N LYS A 284 -0.51 15.35 -23.96
CA LYS A 284 -0.80 16.42 -24.95
C LYS A 284 -1.20 17.77 -24.35
N ASN A 285 -1.29 17.90 -23.03
CA ASN A 285 -1.63 19.15 -22.36
C ASN A 285 -0.36 19.86 -21.83
N PRO A 286 -0.12 21.15 -22.15
CA PRO A 286 0.98 21.91 -21.56
C PRO A 286 0.95 21.98 -20.02
N ALA A 287 -0.22 21.77 -19.40
CA ALA A 287 -0.36 21.57 -17.95
C ALA A 287 -0.10 20.10 -17.57
N HIS A 288 1.09 19.57 -17.88
CA HIS A 288 1.48 18.20 -17.50
C HIS A 288 1.33 18.01 -15.99
N ILE A 289 0.31 17.26 -15.57
CA ILE A 289 0.15 16.87 -14.17
C ILE A 289 1.23 15.85 -13.84
N LYS A 290 2.28 16.30 -13.16
CA LYS A 290 3.39 15.45 -12.73
C LYS A 290 3.31 15.25 -11.22
N ALA A 291 2.37 14.38 -10.83
CA ALA A 291 2.24 13.97 -9.45
C ALA A 291 3.57 13.46 -8.90
N ARG A 292 3.84 13.77 -7.63
CA ARG A 292 4.96 13.17 -6.92
C ARG A 292 4.70 11.67 -6.81
N SER A 293 5.56 10.85 -7.40
CA SER A 293 5.39 9.40 -7.43
C SER A 293 6.48 8.73 -6.61
N SER A 294 6.07 7.91 -5.64
CA SER A 294 6.96 7.06 -4.86
C SER A 294 6.73 5.62 -5.26
N LYS A 295 7.73 4.99 -5.89
CA LYS A 295 7.63 3.57 -6.22
C LYS A 295 7.69 2.75 -4.93
N VAL A 296 6.88 1.70 -4.85
CA VAL A 296 6.75 0.89 -3.63
C VAL A 296 7.25 -0.53 -3.85
N PHE A 297 6.99 -1.14 -5.00
CA PHE A 297 7.59 -2.42 -5.37
C PHE A 297 7.97 -2.45 -6.84
N LYS A 298 8.80 -3.42 -7.21
CA LYS A 298 9.13 -3.79 -8.58
C LYS A 298 9.47 -5.28 -8.64
N ILE A 299 8.94 -5.95 -9.65
CA ILE A 299 9.25 -7.32 -10.05
C ILE A 299 9.79 -7.26 -11.47
N ASN A 300 11.02 -7.71 -11.67
CA ASN A 300 11.59 -7.96 -12.99
C ASN A 300 11.73 -9.47 -13.19
N GLY A 301 11.48 -9.91 -14.42
CA GLY A 301 11.49 -11.33 -14.78
C GLY A 301 10.11 -11.87 -15.13
N PRO A 302 10.02 -13.15 -15.52
CA PRO A 302 8.82 -13.74 -16.09
C PRO A 302 7.71 -13.91 -15.03
N LEU A 303 6.67 -13.09 -15.12
CA LEU A 303 5.46 -13.15 -14.31
C LEU A 303 4.30 -13.68 -15.16
N ARG A 304 3.61 -14.73 -14.68
CA ARG A 304 2.45 -15.30 -15.37
C ARG A 304 1.24 -14.38 -15.23
N THR A 305 0.30 -14.49 -16.16
CA THR A 305 -0.93 -13.70 -16.13
C THR A 305 -1.71 -13.88 -14.82
N GLU A 306 -1.84 -15.11 -14.31
CA GLU A 306 -2.53 -15.40 -13.05
C GLU A 306 -1.89 -14.68 -11.85
N ASP A 307 -0.56 -14.73 -11.74
CA ASP A 307 0.18 -14.07 -10.66
C ASP A 307 0.04 -12.55 -10.78
N TRP A 308 0.09 -12.00 -12.00
CA TRP A 308 -0.11 -10.57 -12.27
C TRP A 308 -1.50 -10.10 -11.85
N VAL A 309 -2.57 -10.83 -12.21
CA VAL A 309 -3.95 -10.49 -11.81
C VAL A 309 -4.11 -10.55 -10.30
N GLU A 310 -3.55 -11.58 -9.65
CA GLU A 310 -3.57 -11.71 -8.19
C GLU A 310 -2.91 -10.50 -7.53
N PHE A 311 -1.71 -10.11 -7.99
CA PHE A 311 -1.05 -8.91 -7.48
C PHE A 311 -1.85 -7.62 -7.73
N CYS A 312 -2.46 -7.45 -8.90
CA CYS A 312 -3.32 -6.30 -9.19
C CYS A 312 -4.49 -6.20 -8.20
N CYS A 313 -5.20 -7.32 -7.99
CA CYS A 313 -6.35 -7.38 -7.08
C CYS A 313 -5.93 -7.07 -5.63
N HIS A 314 -4.80 -7.61 -5.18
CA HIS A 314 -4.32 -7.36 -3.82
C HIS A 314 -3.74 -5.96 -3.62
N PHE A 315 -3.13 -5.36 -4.65
CA PHE A 315 -2.67 -3.97 -4.56
C PHE A 315 -3.86 -2.99 -4.51
N TYR A 316 -4.94 -3.28 -5.24
CA TYR A 316 -6.20 -2.54 -5.20
C TYR A 316 -7.24 -3.17 -4.25
N THR A 317 -6.77 -3.73 -3.14
CA THR A 317 -7.64 -4.37 -2.14
C THR A 317 -8.89 -3.55 -1.84
N ALA A 318 -10.02 -4.26 -1.69
CA ALA A 318 -11.33 -3.73 -1.34
C ALA A 318 -11.93 -2.78 -2.39
N ASN A 319 -11.36 -2.72 -3.59
CA ASN A 319 -11.93 -2.02 -4.74
C ASN A 319 -12.55 -3.03 -5.73
N PRO A 320 -13.89 -3.18 -5.75
CA PRO A 320 -14.57 -4.06 -6.70
C PRO A 320 -14.40 -3.67 -8.17
N LEU A 321 -13.97 -2.45 -8.49
CA LEU A 321 -13.72 -2.05 -9.87
C LEU A 321 -12.58 -2.87 -10.49
N THR A 322 -11.63 -3.35 -9.69
CA THR A 322 -10.59 -4.26 -10.20
C THR A 322 -11.19 -5.60 -10.62
N PHE A 323 -12.19 -6.10 -9.91
CA PHE A 323 -12.94 -7.29 -10.33
C PHE A 323 -13.78 -7.00 -11.57
N GLU A 324 -14.52 -5.90 -11.60
CA GLU A 324 -15.29 -5.49 -12.79
C GLU A 324 -14.40 -5.47 -14.04
N TYR A 325 -13.16 -5.01 -13.92
CA TYR A 325 -12.21 -5.03 -15.02
C TYR A 325 -11.87 -6.45 -15.51
N PHE A 326 -11.56 -7.36 -14.59
CA PHE A 326 -11.05 -8.69 -14.94
C PHE A 326 -12.18 -9.69 -15.24
N SER A 327 -13.29 -9.67 -14.51
CA SER A 327 -14.39 -10.62 -14.65
C SER A 327 -15.63 -10.03 -15.34
N GLY A 328 -15.68 -8.72 -15.60
CA GLY A 328 -16.86 -8.06 -16.17
C GLY A 328 -18.02 -7.86 -15.18
N GLU A 329 -17.83 -8.26 -13.93
CA GLU A 329 -18.83 -8.17 -12.85
C GLU A 329 -18.17 -7.90 -11.49
N TYR A 330 -18.94 -7.35 -10.55
CA TYR A 330 -18.50 -7.21 -9.16
C TYR A 330 -18.51 -8.57 -8.44
N PRO A 331 -17.74 -8.71 -7.34
CA PRO A 331 -17.90 -9.84 -6.45
C PRO A 331 -19.35 -9.96 -5.98
N LYS A 332 -19.87 -11.18 -5.91
CA LYS A 332 -21.28 -11.46 -5.57
C LYS A 332 -21.78 -10.71 -4.33
N HIS A 333 -20.98 -10.66 -3.26
CA HIS A 333 -21.35 -9.97 -2.03
C HIS A 333 -21.54 -8.45 -2.21
N VAL A 334 -20.78 -7.82 -3.12
CA VAL A 334 -20.94 -6.40 -3.45
C VAL A 334 -22.26 -6.18 -4.18
N THR A 335 -22.56 -7.02 -5.18
CA THR A 335 -23.83 -6.97 -5.92
C THR A 335 -25.02 -7.12 -4.97
N GLU A 336 -25.00 -8.11 -4.08
CA GLU A 336 -26.06 -8.34 -3.09
C GLU A 336 -26.25 -7.14 -2.13
N VAL A 337 -25.16 -6.49 -1.71
CA VAL A 337 -25.23 -5.29 -0.86
C VAL A 337 -25.82 -4.11 -1.61
N LEU A 338 -25.42 -3.90 -2.87
CA LEU A 338 -25.96 -2.82 -3.71
C LEU A 338 -27.46 -2.99 -3.99
N GLU A 339 -27.91 -4.21 -4.26
CA GLU A 339 -29.33 -4.53 -4.42
C GLU A 339 -30.14 -4.18 -3.16
N ARG A 340 -29.63 -4.54 -1.98
CA ARG A 340 -30.28 -4.18 -0.70
C ARG A 340 -30.33 -2.67 -0.48
N ILE A 341 -29.25 -1.96 -0.79
CA ILE A 341 -29.21 -0.49 -0.66
C ILE A 341 -30.30 0.13 -1.55
N ARG A 342 -30.40 -0.31 -2.81
CA ARG A 342 -31.39 0.17 -3.77
C ARG A 342 -32.83 -0.16 -3.36
N SER A 343 -33.05 -1.33 -2.76
CA SER A 343 -34.38 -1.75 -2.30
C SER A 343 -34.87 -0.98 -1.08
N HIS A 344 -33.98 -0.38 -0.28
CA HIS A 344 -34.34 0.45 0.89
C HIS A 344 -34.38 1.95 0.56
N ALA A 345 -33.85 2.36 -0.60
CA ALA A 345 -33.98 3.71 -1.13
C ALA A 345 -35.27 3.92 -1.97
N SER A 346 -35.95 2.81 -2.33
CA SER A 346 -37.28 2.78 -2.96
C SER A 346 -38.36 2.66 -1.89
#